data_AF-A0A1G5B5W2-F1
#
_entry.id   AF-A0A1G5B5W2-F1
#
_cell.length_a   1.000
_cell.length_b   1.000
_cell.length_c   1.000
_cell.angle_alpha   90.00
_cell.angle_beta   90.00
_cell.angle_gamma   90.00
#
_symmetry.space_group_name_H-M   'P 1'
#
loop_
_entity.id
_entity.type
_entity.pdbx_description
1 polymer ?
#
loop_
_entity_poly.entity_id
_entity_poly.type
_entity_poly.pdbx_seq_one_letter_code
_entity_poly.pdbx_strand_id
1 'polypeptide(L)'
;MDSTSGPGLFIRERDRILPATAEDEEVARSYPMFPDKGPITHGYRITILTRNIMVSAGDCVRIIHICEAVIPHLLLYIMGPKPIYDEYVNDVLSTPALPVHENPLAPSFYDGRTAVGPAIDYNYEITQYRFEKPGTYLLQWRPGTLVSNTLRIQVAAEKTGGPAAVRET
;
A
#
# COMPACT_ATOMS: atom_id res chain seq x y z
N MET A 1 19.04 18.98 14.48
CA MET A 1 17.71 18.37 14.32
C MET A 1 17.93 17.16 13.42
N ASP A 2 17.90 15.96 13.99
CA ASP A 2 18.13 14.73 13.22
C ASP A 2 16.95 14.47 12.28
N SER A 3 17.14 14.76 11.01
CA SER A 3 16.19 14.53 9.92
C SER A 3 16.35 13.13 9.31
N THR A 4 16.36 12.10 10.15
CA THR A 4 16.52 10.69 9.74
C THR A 4 15.35 9.79 10.13
N SER A 5 14.17 10.33 10.47
CA SER A 5 12.96 9.50 10.57
C SER A 5 12.36 9.31 9.18
N GLY A 6 12.58 8.15 8.57
CA GLY A 6 11.82 7.73 7.38
C GLY A 6 10.30 7.67 7.64
N PRO A 7 9.47 7.42 6.61
CA PRO A 7 8.01 7.35 6.71
C PRO A 7 7.45 6.44 7.82
N GLY A 8 8.23 5.53 8.39
CA GLY A 8 7.82 4.76 9.57
C GLY A 8 6.72 3.78 9.21
N LEU A 9 6.94 3.00 8.15
CA LEU A 9 5.97 2.09 7.57
C LEU A 9 5.84 0.81 8.41
N PHE A 10 4.68 0.16 8.30
CA PHE A 10 4.36 -1.05 9.05
C PHE A 10 3.70 -2.10 8.20
N ILE A 11 3.87 -3.35 8.63
CA ILE A 11 3.28 -4.53 8.04
C ILE A 11 2.43 -5.20 9.10
N ARG A 12 1.22 -5.61 8.74
CA ARG A 12 0.44 -6.52 9.57
C ARG A 12 0.72 -7.96 9.14
N GLU A 13 1.30 -8.74 10.03
CA GLU A 13 1.44 -10.19 9.89
C GLU A 13 0.59 -10.87 10.95
N ARG A 14 -0.59 -11.36 10.54
CA ARG A 14 -1.61 -11.94 11.45
C ARG A 14 -1.98 -10.94 12.56
N ASP A 15 -1.62 -11.24 13.80
CA ASP A 15 -1.87 -10.48 15.01
C ASP A 15 -0.75 -9.49 15.37
N ARG A 16 0.33 -9.43 14.57
CA ARG A 16 1.52 -8.62 14.85
C ARG A 16 1.67 -7.48 13.86
N ILE A 17 2.10 -6.34 14.41
CA ILE A 17 2.58 -5.19 13.64
C ILE A 17 4.10 -5.25 13.67
N LEU A 18 4.70 -5.33 12.49
CA LEU A 18 6.16 -5.34 12.31
C LEU A 18 6.58 -4.07 11.56
N PRO A 19 7.78 -3.54 11.84
CA PRO A 19 8.34 -2.47 11.02
C PRO A 19 8.50 -2.96 9.58
N ALA A 20 8.25 -2.07 8.61
CA ALA A 20 8.53 -2.36 7.22
C ALA A 20 10.03 -2.50 6.97
N THR A 21 10.36 -3.09 5.82
CA THR A 21 11.76 -3.23 5.40
C THR A 21 12.32 -1.90 4.90
N ALA A 22 13.65 -1.78 4.84
CA ALA A 22 14.30 -0.61 4.25
C ALA A 22 13.94 -0.40 2.76
N GLU A 23 13.58 -1.49 2.06
CA GLU A 23 13.14 -1.45 0.67
C GLU A 23 11.74 -0.82 0.54
N ASP A 24 10.81 -1.16 1.45
CA ASP A 24 9.48 -0.53 1.47
C ASP A 24 9.60 0.98 1.73
N GLU A 25 10.45 1.34 2.68
CA GLU A 25 10.78 2.72 3.01
C GLU A 25 11.35 3.49 1.82
N GLU A 26 12.18 2.84 0.99
CA GLU A 26 12.70 3.44 -0.26
C GLU A 26 11.59 3.68 -1.29
N VAL A 27 10.70 2.70 -1.46
CA VAL A 27 9.55 2.85 -2.37
C VAL A 27 8.64 4.00 -1.91
N ALA A 28 8.31 4.09 -0.62
CA ALA A 28 7.51 5.20 -0.10
C ALA A 28 8.18 6.57 -0.31
N ARG A 29 9.51 6.67 -0.11
CA ARG A 29 10.27 7.90 -0.39
C ARG A 29 10.21 8.35 -1.85
N SER A 30 9.92 7.45 -2.79
CA SER A 30 9.77 7.80 -4.21
C SER A 30 8.44 8.51 -4.54
N TYR A 31 7.45 8.44 -3.65
CA TYR A 31 6.09 8.94 -3.90
C TYR A 31 6.00 10.40 -4.39
N PRO A 32 6.76 11.37 -3.85
CA PRO A 32 6.67 12.76 -4.33
C PRO A 32 6.89 12.88 -5.84
N MET A 33 7.76 12.04 -6.40
CA MET A 33 8.11 12.01 -7.83
C MET A 33 7.33 10.95 -8.64
N PHE A 34 6.49 10.15 -7.99
CA PHE A 34 5.74 9.10 -8.66
C PHE A 34 4.67 9.69 -9.60
N PRO A 35 4.67 9.34 -10.90
CA PRO A 35 3.81 10.00 -11.89
C PRO A 35 2.36 9.48 -11.88
N ASP A 36 2.15 8.19 -11.59
CA ASP A 36 0.83 7.55 -11.64
C ASP A 36 0.08 7.67 -10.31
N LYS A 37 -0.21 8.92 -9.92
CA LYS A 37 -0.96 9.20 -8.70
C LYS A 37 -2.46 9.03 -8.92
N GLY A 38 -3.19 8.71 -7.85
CA GLY A 38 -4.64 8.67 -7.90
C GLY A 38 -5.28 10.05 -8.20
N PRO A 39 -6.56 10.07 -8.61
CA PRO A 39 -7.31 11.30 -8.78
C PRO A 39 -7.44 12.09 -7.47
N ILE A 40 -7.56 13.41 -7.58
CA ILE A 40 -7.89 14.27 -6.44
C ILE A 40 -9.40 14.30 -6.28
N THR A 41 -9.89 13.92 -5.10
CA THR A 41 -11.31 13.89 -4.74
C THR A 41 -11.47 14.61 -3.40
N HIS A 42 -12.31 15.65 -3.37
CA HIS A 42 -12.52 16.51 -2.19
C HIS A 42 -11.21 17.05 -1.56
N GLY A 43 -10.18 17.31 -2.38
CA GLY A 43 -8.88 17.83 -1.96
C GLY A 43 -7.93 16.78 -1.36
N TYR A 44 -8.35 15.51 -1.29
CA TYR A 44 -7.50 14.37 -0.97
C TYR A 44 -7.14 13.57 -2.21
N ARG A 45 -6.02 12.87 -2.14
CA ARG A 45 -5.57 11.90 -3.12
C ARG A 45 -5.06 10.67 -2.38
N ILE A 46 -5.50 9.50 -2.81
CA ILE A 46 -4.91 8.25 -2.37
C ILE A 46 -4.15 7.59 -3.52
N THR A 47 -3.02 6.97 -3.22
CA THR A 47 -2.16 6.32 -4.22
C THR A 47 -1.63 5.02 -3.65
N ILE A 48 -1.56 3.99 -4.48
CA ILE A 48 -0.87 2.75 -4.19
C ILE A 48 0.35 2.58 -5.09
N LEU A 49 1.41 2.00 -4.53
CA LEU A 49 2.65 1.76 -5.24
C LEU A 49 3.32 0.50 -4.70
N THR A 50 4.17 -0.08 -5.54
CA THR A 50 4.98 -1.26 -5.20
C THR A 50 6.36 -1.11 -5.81
N ARG A 51 7.32 -1.90 -5.33
CA ARG A 51 8.68 -1.91 -5.87
C ARG A 51 8.73 -2.38 -7.32
N ASN A 52 8.07 -3.50 -7.61
CA ASN A 52 8.16 -4.19 -8.89
C ASN A 52 6.76 -4.46 -9.44
N ILE A 53 6.50 -4.00 -10.65
CA ILE A 53 5.28 -4.33 -11.40
C ILE A 53 5.44 -5.60 -12.25
N MET A 54 6.63 -6.18 -12.33
CA MET A 54 6.91 -7.46 -12.97
C MET A 54 7.49 -8.42 -11.94
N VAL A 55 6.79 -9.52 -11.67
CA VAL A 55 7.16 -10.52 -10.66
C VAL A 55 6.97 -11.93 -11.20
N SER A 56 7.53 -12.94 -10.54
CA SER A 56 7.25 -14.35 -10.81
C SER A 56 6.07 -14.84 -9.98
N ALA A 57 5.40 -15.90 -10.46
CA ALA A 57 4.39 -16.59 -9.67
C ALA A 57 4.97 -17.05 -8.31
N GLY A 58 4.19 -16.85 -7.24
CA GLY A 58 4.60 -17.13 -5.85
C GLY A 58 5.41 -16.03 -5.16
N ASP A 59 5.93 -15.04 -5.89
CA ASP A 59 6.64 -13.90 -5.30
C ASP A 59 5.72 -13.09 -4.38
N CYS A 60 6.30 -12.54 -3.31
CA CYS A 60 5.59 -11.61 -2.43
C CYS A 60 5.56 -10.21 -3.06
N VAL A 61 4.35 -9.72 -3.34
CA VAL A 61 4.11 -8.36 -3.79
C VAL A 61 3.62 -7.54 -2.61
N ARG A 62 4.30 -6.43 -2.33
CA ARG A 62 4.03 -5.56 -1.18
C ARG A 62 3.50 -4.23 -1.69
N ILE A 63 2.35 -3.82 -1.20
CA ILE A 63 1.65 -2.62 -1.66
C ILE A 63 1.69 -1.58 -0.55
N ILE A 64 2.19 -0.40 -0.88
CA ILE A 64 2.26 0.76 0.00
C ILE A 64 1.09 1.67 -0.32
N HIS A 65 0.41 2.16 0.71
CA HIS A 65 -0.74 3.03 0.60
C HIS A 65 -0.41 4.41 1.14
N ILE A 66 -0.74 5.43 0.36
CA ILE A 66 -0.41 6.81 0.68
C ILE A 66 -1.67 7.65 0.58
N CYS A 67 -1.89 8.51 1.57
CA CYS A 67 -2.90 9.54 1.55
C CYS A 67 -2.24 10.93 1.54
N GLU A 68 -2.58 11.74 0.55
CA GLU A 68 -2.10 13.11 0.40
C GLU A 68 -3.28 14.08 0.54
N ALA A 69 -3.15 15.05 1.44
CA ALA A 69 -4.01 16.23 1.46
C ALA A 69 -3.36 17.29 0.56
N VAL A 70 -3.98 17.60 -0.57
CA VAL A 70 -3.36 18.43 -1.62
C VAL A 70 -3.61 19.92 -1.40
N ILE A 71 -4.74 20.27 -0.77
CA ILE A 71 -5.12 21.66 -0.52
C ILE A 71 -4.80 22.08 0.93
N PRO A 72 -4.53 23.37 1.17
CA PRO A 72 -4.39 23.91 2.52
C PRO A 72 -5.62 23.63 3.40
N HIS A 73 -5.41 23.57 4.72
CA HIS A 73 -6.45 23.43 5.75
C HIS A 73 -7.15 22.07 5.88
N LEU A 74 -6.94 21.13 4.94
CA LEU A 74 -7.37 19.74 5.14
C LEU A 74 -6.52 19.05 6.18
N LEU A 75 -7.14 18.16 6.96
CA LEU A 75 -6.46 17.42 8.02
C LEU A 75 -6.10 16.01 7.57
N LEU A 76 -4.91 15.56 7.95
CA LEU A 76 -4.45 14.18 7.90
C LEU A 76 -4.20 13.66 9.30
N TYR A 77 -4.57 12.40 9.54
CA TYR A 77 -4.35 11.66 10.78
C TYR A 77 -3.06 10.85 10.62
N ILE A 78 -1.93 11.46 10.99
CA ILE A 78 -0.56 11.02 10.64
C ILE A 78 0.09 10.09 11.69
N MET A 79 -0.71 9.32 12.40
CA MET A 79 -0.24 8.20 13.22
C MET A 79 -0.90 6.92 12.76
N GLY A 80 -0.17 5.83 12.93
CA GLY A 80 -0.65 4.50 12.61
C GLY A 80 0.05 3.42 13.44
N PRO A 81 0.04 2.17 12.95
CA PRO A 81 -0.46 1.77 11.64
C PRO A 81 -1.99 1.86 11.51
N LYS A 82 -2.46 2.26 10.33
CA LYS A 82 -3.89 2.30 9.98
C LYS A 82 -4.24 1.14 9.05
N PRO A 83 -5.31 0.39 9.34
CA PRO A 83 -5.71 -0.74 8.52
C PRO A 83 -6.12 -0.30 7.12
N ILE A 84 -5.97 -1.21 6.15
CA ILE A 84 -6.47 -1.04 4.79
C ILE A 84 -7.85 -1.67 4.67
N TYR A 85 -8.81 -0.86 4.26
CA TYR A 85 -10.16 -1.29 3.89
C TYR A 85 -10.40 -1.09 2.40
N ASP A 86 -11.33 -1.86 1.82
CA ASP A 86 -11.80 -1.69 0.45
C ASP A 86 -10.68 -1.73 -0.61
N GLU A 87 -9.73 -2.65 -0.47
CA GLU A 87 -8.74 -2.93 -1.51
C GLU A 87 -9.21 -4.08 -2.39
N TYR A 88 -9.11 -3.89 -3.71
CA TYR A 88 -9.61 -4.81 -4.71
C TYR A 88 -8.47 -5.38 -5.53
N VAL A 89 -8.54 -6.68 -5.83
CA VAL A 89 -7.70 -7.38 -6.80
C VAL A 89 -8.61 -7.91 -7.91
N ASN A 90 -8.42 -7.46 -9.15
CA ASN A 90 -9.26 -7.80 -10.30
C ASN A 90 -10.75 -7.58 -10.01
N ASP A 91 -11.09 -6.42 -9.42
CA ASP A 91 -12.44 -6.05 -8.99
C ASP A 91 -13.07 -6.95 -7.91
N VAL A 92 -12.29 -7.86 -7.31
CA VAL A 92 -12.70 -8.66 -6.16
C VAL A 92 -12.13 -8.04 -4.89
N LEU A 93 -13.00 -7.76 -3.91
CA LEU A 93 -12.62 -7.23 -2.60
C LEU A 93 -11.65 -8.22 -1.90
N SER A 94 -10.47 -7.74 -1.52
CA SER A 94 -9.39 -8.54 -0.94
C SER A 94 -9.04 -8.18 0.50
N THR A 95 -9.44 -7.00 0.96
CA THR A 95 -9.36 -6.61 2.39
C THR A 95 -10.77 -6.47 2.97
N PRO A 96 -10.93 -6.34 4.30
CA PRO A 96 -12.25 -6.09 4.88
C PRO A 96 -12.90 -4.85 4.26
N ALA A 97 -14.23 -4.89 4.15
CA ALA A 97 -14.98 -3.70 3.73
C ALA A 97 -14.88 -2.62 4.82
N LEU A 98 -14.84 -1.34 4.41
CA LEU A 98 -14.91 -0.24 5.37
C LEU A 98 -16.25 -0.32 6.13
N PRO A 99 -16.25 -0.24 7.47
CA PRO A 99 -17.49 -0.25 8.23
C PRO A 99 -18.41 0.91 7.84
N VAL A 100 -19.71 0.66 7.83
CA VAL A 100 -20.71 1.65 7.44
C VAL A 100 -20.63 2.86 8.37
N HIS A 101 -20.67 4.07 7.80
CA HIS A 101 -20.55 5.36 8.50
C HIS A 101 -19.17 5.70 9.06
N GLU A 102 -18.14 4.89 8.80
CA GLU A 102 -16.76 5.27 9.14
C GLU A 102 -16.16 6.19 8.07
N ASN A 103 -15.27 7.09 8.53
CA ASN A 103 -14.49 7.92 7.63
C ASN A 103 -13.29 7.10 7.13
N PRO A 104 -13.10 6.96 5.80
CA PRO A 104 -12.01 6.15 5.25
C PRO A 104 -10.61 6.68 5.59
N LEU A 105 -10.47 7.96 5.93
CA LEU A 105 -9.20 8.63 6.19
C LEU A 105 -9.00 9.02 7.66
N ALA A 106 -10.01 8.83 8.50
CA ALA A 106 -9.99 9.22 9.90
C ALA A 106 -10.48 8.06 10.78
N PRO A 107 -9.73 7.64 11.79
CA PRO A 107 -10.20 6.62 12.71
C PRO A 107 -11.37 7.16 13.55
N SER A 108 -12.29 6.25 13.92
CA SER A 108 -13.49 6.56 14.70
C SER A 108 -13.19 7.22 16.06
N PHE A 109 -12.02 6.94 16.63
CA PHE A 109 -11.46 7.63 17.79
C PHE A 109 -9.98 7.92 17.54
N TYR A 110 -9.54 9.15 17.78
CA TYR A 110 -8.15 9.57 17.57
C TYR A 110 -7.72 10.65 18.56
N ASP A 111 -6.66 10.36 19.30
CA ASP A 111 -5.95 11.27 20.20
C ASP A 111 -4.52 11.57 19.72
N GLY A 112 -4.17 11.08 18.53
CA GLY A 112 -2.84 11.20 17.95
C GLY A 112 -2.57 12.53 17.25
N ARG A 113 -1.44 12.57 16.54
CA ARG A 113 -0.98 13.75 15.79
C ARG A 113 -1.74 13.93 14.49
N THR A 114 -2.10 15.17 14.18
CA THR A 114 -2.61 15.55 12.86
C THR A 114 -1.61 16.41 12.10
N ALA A 115 -1.69 16.41 10.78
CA ALA A 115 -1.02 17.37 9.91
C ALA A 115 -2.05 18.14 9.09
N VAL A 116 -1.75 19.40 8.80
CA VAL A 116 -2.57 20.24 7.91
C VAL A 116 -1.95 20.20 6.52
N GLY A 117 -2.79 20.12 5.48
CA GLY A 117 -2.35 20.14 4.09
C GLY A 117 -1.65 21.45 3.69
N PRO A 118 -0.81 21.44 2.63
CA PRO A 118 -0.40 20.27 1.86
C PRO A 118 0.52 19.32 2.67
N ALA A 119 0.13 18.05 2.76
CA ALA A 119 0.82 17.06 3.59
C ALA A 119 0.60 15.65 3.06
N ILE A 120 1.48 14.72 3.43
CA ILE A 120 1.43 13.33 3.02
C ILE A 120 1.46 12.46 4.26
N ASP A 121 0.64 11.42 4.25
CA ASP A 121 0.54 10.41 5.28
C ASP A 121 0.85 9.04 4.70
N TYR A 122 1.84 8.39 5.31
CA TYR A 122 2.37 7.09 4.94
C TYR A 122 1.97 6.00 5.96
N ASN A 123 1.23 6.34 7.02
CA ASN A 123 1.03 5.46 8.18
C ASN A 123 -0.05 4.37 7.98
N TYR A 124 -0.29 3.96 6.74
CA TYR A 124 -1.17 2.84 6.44
C TYR A 124 -0.39 1.53 6.40
N GLU A 125 -1.05 0.42 6.71
CA GLU A 125 -0.46 -0.90 6.67
C GLU A 125 -0.10 -1.32 5.24
N ILE A 126 1.08 -1.91 5.07
CA ILE A 126 1.47 -2.56 3.82
C ILE A 126 0.71 -3.88 3.68
N THR A 127 -0.10 -4.01 2.63
CA THR A 127 -0.73 -5.28 2.27
C THR A 127 0.23 -6.16 1.47
N GLN A 128 0.09 -7.48 1.60
CA GLN A 128 0.93 -8.46 0.93
C GLN A 128 0.09 -9.40 0.07
N TYR A 129 0.58 -9.69 -1.13
CA TYR A 129 -0.04 -10.60 -2.09
C TYR A 129 0.96 -11.64 -2.58
N ARG A 130 0.48 -12.84 -2.84
CA ARG A 130 1.19 -13.88 -3.61
C ARG A 130 0.27 -14.36 -4.72
N PHE A 131 0.71 -14.18 -5.95
CA PHE A 131 -0.04 -14.58 -7.13
C PHE A 131 0.52 -15.90 -7.65
N GLU A 132 -0.23 -16.99 -7.48
CA GLU A 132 0.23 -18.35 -7.84
C GLU A 132 0.15 -18.64 -9.35
N LYS A 133 -0.58 -17.81 -10.10
CA LYS A 133 -0.81 -18.03 -11.52
C LYS A 133 -0.21 -16.87 -12.33
N PRO A 134 0.44 -17.17 -13.47
CA PRO A 134 0.87 -16.13 -14.39
C PRO A 134 -0.33 -15.36 -14.94
N GLY A 135 -0.14 -14.08 -15.21
CA GLY A 135 -1.18 -13.21 -15.73
C GLY A 135 -0.99 -11.75 -15.33
N THR A 136 -2.00 -10.94 -15.64
CA THR A 136 -2.06 -9.55 -15.22
C THR A 136 -3.04 -9.42 -14.06
N TYR A 137 -2.61 -8.77 -12.98
CA TYR A 137 -3.43 -8.48 -11.81
C TYR A 137 -3.57 -6.97 -11.66
N LEU A 138 -4.79 -6.51 -11.43
CA LEU A 138 -5.12 -5.10 -11.24
C LEU A 138 -5.46 -4.89 -9.77
N LEU A 139 -4.71 -4.03 -9.09
CA LEU A 139 -4.98 -3.64 -7.72
C LEU A 139 -5.51 -2.22 -7.69
N GLN A 140 -6.48 -1.96 -6.83
CA GLN A 140 -6.99 -0.62 -6.57
C GLN A 140 -7.55 -0.50 -5.16
N TRP A 141 -7.20 0.58 -4.48
CA TRP A 141 -7.73 0.93 -3.17
C TRP A 141 -8.91 1.91 -3.34
N ARG A 142 -10.07 1.55 -2.80
CA ARG A 142 -11.35 2.26 -3.04
C ARG A 142 -12.14 2.54 -1.73
N PRO A 143 -11.55 3.20 -0.71
CA PRO A 143 -12.21 3.38 0.57
C PRO A 143 -13.26 4.50 0.51
N GLY A 144 -14.51 4.15 0.79
CA GLY A 144 -15.63 5.09 0.70
C GLY A 144 -15.82 5.65 -0.73
N THR A 145 -15.67 6.97 -0.89
CA THR A 145 -15.78 7.64 -2.21
C THR A 145 -14.42 7.89 -2.88
N LEU A 146 -13.31 7.52 -2.23
CA LEU A 146 -11.96 7.72 -2.75
C LEU A 146 -11.57 6.53 -3.61
N VAL A 147 -10.75 6.80 -4.63
CA VAL A 147 -10.23 5.78 -5.54
C VAL A 147 -8.76 6.08 -5.82
N SER A 148 -7.88 5.09 -5.68
CA SER A 148 -6.46 5.20 -6.03
C SER A 148 -6.22 5.09 -7.53
N ASN A 149 -4.96 5.28 -7.95
CA ASN A 149 -4.50 4.76 -9.24
C ASN A 149 -4.72 3.23 -9.32
N THR A 150 -4.72 2.69 -10.54
CA THR A 150 -4.80 1.24 -10.76
C THR A 150 -3.40 0.69 -10.95
N LEU A 151 -2.93 -0.10 -9.98
CA LEU A 151 -1.63 -0.73 -10.06
C LEU A 151 -1.73 -2.03 -10.86
N ARG A 152 -1.01 -2.10 -11.98
CA ARG A 152 -0.96 -3.28 -12.85
C ARG A 152 0.27 -4.12 -12.55
N ILE A 153 0.07 -5.33 -12.03
CA ILE A 153 1.13 -6.31 -11.77
C ILE A 153 1.12 -7.37 -12.87
N GLN A 154 2.27 -7.57 -13.50
CA GLN A 154 2.53 -8.64 -14.44
C GLN A 154 3.23 -9.79 -13.73
N VAL A 155 2.58 -10.95 -13.70
CA VAL A 155 3.09 -12.17 -13.08
C VAL A 155 3.52 -13.13 -14.18
N ALA A 156 4.81 -13.43 -14.23
CA ALA A 156 5.38 -14.43 -15.13
C ALA A 156 5.26 -15.85 -14.53
N ALA A 157 5.45 -16.88 -15.37
CA ALA A 157 5.65 -18.24 -14.88
C ALA A 157 6.72 -18.28 -13.78
N GLU A 158 6.54 -19.19 -12.82
CA GLU A 158 7.57 -19.46 -11.83
C GLU A 158 8.88 -19.78 -12.57
N LYS A 159 9.98 -19.21 -12.11
CA LYS A 159 11.29 -19.62 -12.61
C LYS A 159 11.48 -21.06 -12.16
N THR A 160 11.22 -22.03 -13.05
CA THR A 160 11.60 -23.41 -12.82
C THR A 160 13.11 -23.46 -12.61
N GLY A 161 13.53 -23.43 -11.35
CA GLY A 161 14.84 -23.93 -10.97
C GLY A 161 14.86 -25.40 -11.36
N GLY A 162 15.65 -25.74 -12.37
CA GLY A 162 15.80 -27.13 -12.80
C GLY A 162 16.18 -28.02 -11.60
N PRO A 163 15.77 -29.29 -11.58
CA PRO A 163 16.13 -30.18 -10.49
C PRO A 163 17.66 -30.30 -10.43
N ALA A 164 18.25 -29.96 -9.30
CA ALA A 164 19.56 -30.48 -8.96
C ALA A 164 19.39 -31.99 -8.76
N ALA A 165 19.60 -32.74 -9.84
CA ALA A 165 19.68 -34.19 -9.80
C ALA A 165 20.78 -34.57 -8.81
N VAL A 166 20.38 -35.07 -7.65
CA VAL A 166 21.26 -35.81 -6.76
C VAL A 166 21.60 -37.10 -7.51
N ARG A 167 22.79 -37.14 -8.13
CA ARG A 167 23.39 -38.39 -8.59
C ARG A 167 24.00 -39.06 -7.38
N GLU A 168 23.32 -40.10 -6.88
CA GLU A 168 23.98 -41.11 -6.06
C GLU A 168 24.89 -41.94 -6.97
N THR A 169 26.19 -41.97 -6.64
CA THR A 169 27.15 -43.00 -7.05
C THR A 169 28.04 -43.29 -5.86
#